data_AF-A0A7S4SB87-F1
#
_entry.id   AF-A0A7S4SB87-F1
#
_cell.length_a   1.000
_cell.length_b   1.000
_cell.length_c   1.000
_cell.angle_alpha   90.00
_cell.angle_beta   90.00
_cell.angle_gamma   90.00
#
_symmetry.space_group_name_H-M   'P 1'
#
loop_
_entity.id
_entity.type
_entity.pdbx_description
1 polymer ?
#
loop_
_entity_poly.entity_id
_entity_poly.type
_entity_poly.pdbx_seq_one_letter_code
_entity_poly.pdbx_strand_id
1 'polypeptide(L)'
;TMITDQHNDKISPLSVCSNVPAFDLFHDPSWCPPERNLLREFYREAKGQEWTNSTGWVGEFNSHCEWHGVECNEEGLVVSLTLGNGGLSGRISDAIGNL
;
A
#
# COMPACT_ATOMS: atom_id res chain seq x y z
N THR A 1 -12.47 -16.99 -29.44
CA THR A 1 -11.08 -17.01 -28.94
C THR A 1 -11.05 -16.28 -27.63
N MET A 2 -11.03 -17.02 -26.53
CA MET A 2 -11.01 -16.43 -25.18
C MET A 2 -9.64 -15.79 -24.98
N ILE A 3 -9.62 -14.49 -24.71
CA ILE A 3 -8.38 -13.76 -24.46
C ILE A 3 -7.84 -14.26 -23.12
N THR A 4 -6.61 -14.75 -23.16
CA THR A 4 -5.79 -15.04 -21.98
C THR A 4 -5.52 -13.71 -21.27
N ASP A 5 -6.26 -13.41 -20.20
CA ASP A 5 -5.93 -12.31 -19.30
C ASP A 5 -4.64 -12.68 -18.56
N GLN A 6 -3.53 -12.14 -19.05
CA GLN A 6 -2.24 -12.28 -18.41
C GLN A 6 -2.25 -11.54 -17.08
N HIS A 7 -1.82 -12.25 -16.03
CA HIS A 7 -1.41 -11.70 -14.73
C HIS A 7 -0.38 -10.57 -14.90
N ASN A 8 -0.82 -9.31 -14.92
CA ASN A 8 0.09 -8.19 -14.63
C ASN A 8 -0.56 -6.91 -14.07
N ASP A 9 -1.87 -6.90 -13.74
CA ASP A 9 -2.56 -5.63 -13.42
C ASP A 9 -3.76 -5.82 -12.48
N LYS A 10 -3.59 -6.54 -11.36
CA LYS A 10 -4.70 -6.87 -10.46
C LYS A 10 -4.74 -5.98 -9.20
N ILE A 11 -4.35 -4.70 -9.27
CA ILE A 11 -4.54 -3.78 -8.14
C ILE A 11 -5.77 -2.90 -8.34
N SER A 12 -6.66 -2.90 -7.35
CA SER A 12 -7.79 -1.96 -7.31
C SER A 12 -7.36 -0.58 -6.81
N PRO A 13 -8.13 0.48 -7.14
CA PRO A 13 -7.95 1.80 -6.54
C PRO A 13 -7.82 1.70 -5.00
N LEU A 14 -6.81 2.33 -4.42
CA LEU A 14 -6.57 2.27 -2.97
C LEU A 14 -7.83 2.67 -2.18
N SER A 15 -8.55 3.67 -2.66
CA SER A 15 -9.79 4.16 -2.07
C SER A 15 -10.91 3.10 -1.96
N VAL A 16 -10.96 2.08 -2.83
CA VAL A 16 -12.02 1.06 -2.80
C VAL A 16 -11.69 -0.12 -1.88
N CYS A 17 -10.45 -0.25 -1.42
CA CYS A 17 -10.01 -1.32 -0.52
C CYS A 17 -10.33 -1.07 0.97
N SER A 18 -11.43 -0.36 1.26
CA SER A 18 -11.79 0.12 2.61
C SER A 18 -13.23 -0.23 3.00
N ASN A 19 -13.73 -1.41 2.59
CA ASN A 19 -15.11 -1.84 2.82
C ASN A 19 -16.14 -0.85 2.27
N VAL A 20 -15.99 -0.48 0.99
CA VAL A 20 -17.00 0.33 0.28
C VAL A 20 -18.12 -0.60 -0.21
N PRO A 21 -19.41 -0.26 -0.01
CA PRO A 21 -20.53 -1.12 -0.41
C PRO A 21 -20.60 -1.45 -1.92
N ALA A 22 -19.89 -0.69 -2.75
CA ALA A 22 -19.89 -0.83 -4.19
C ALA A 22 -18.80 -1.78 -4.73
N PHE A 23 -17.97 -2.38 -3.86
CA PHE A 23 -16.85 -3.22 -4.28
C PHE A 23 -16.78 -4.51 -3.45
N ASP A 24 -17.30 -5.61 -4.00
CA ASP A 24 -17.38 -6.91 -3.32
C ASP A 24 -16.03 -7.62 -3.16
N LEU A 25 -14.99 -7.17 -3.88
CA LEU A 25 -13.65 -7.79 -3.87
C LEU A 25 -12.68 -7.14 -2.88
N PHE A 26 -13.16 -6.28 -1.96
CA PHE A 26 -12.29 -5.59 -1.01
C PHE A 26 -11.58 -6.53 -0.01
N HIS A 27 -12.07 -7.77 0.14
CA HIS A 27 -11.43 -8.82 0.95
C HIS A 27 -10.46 -9.70 0.14
N ASP A 28 -10.40 -9.56 -1.18
CA ASP A 28 -9.50 -10.36 -2.00
C ASP A 28 -8.08 -9.76 -1.93
N PRO A 29 -7.09 -10.47 -1.35
CA PRO A 29 -5.74 -9.95 -1.18
C PRO A 29 -5.04 -9.69 -2.53
N SER A 30 -5.50 -10.31 -3.62
CA SER A 30 -4.99 -10.04 -4.96
C SER A 30 -5.33 -8.62 -5.41
N TRP A 31 -6.55 -8.17 -5.12
CA TRP A 31 -7.06 -6.85 -5.52
C TRP A 31 -6.78 -5.75 -4.50
N CYS A 32 -6.81 -6.14 -3.22
CA CYS A 32 -6.61 -5.28 -2.08
C CYS A 32 -5.58 -5.89 -1.11
N PRO A 33 -4.28 -5.83 -1.45
CA PRO A 33 -3.23 -6.33 -0.57
C PRO A 33 -3.36 -5.72 0.84
N PRO A 34 -3.45 -6.54 1.91
CA PRO A 34 -3.64 -6.03 3.27
C PRO A 34 -2.56 -5.03 3.71
N GLU A 35 -1.30 -5.30 3.38
CA GLU A 35 -0.15 -4.44 3.72
C GLU A 35 -0.26 -3.06 3.08
N ARG A 36 -0.82 -2.94 1.87
CA ARG A 36 -1.06 -1.64 1.21
C ARG A 36 -2.01 -0.76 2.02
N ASN A 37 -3.02 -1.36 2.64
CA ASN A 37 -3.96 -0.66 3.52
C ASN A 37 -3.31 -0.30 4.87
N LEU A 38 -2.49 -1.20 5.44
CA LEU A 38 -1.74 -0.95 6.67
C LEU A 38 -0.72 0.18 6.48
N LEU A 39 -0.01 0.20 5.35
CA LEU A 39 0.93 1.26 5.00
C LEU A 39 0.22 2.59 4.73
N ARG A 40 -0.97 2.60 4.14
CA ARG A 40 -1.80 3.82 4.03
C ARG A 40 -2.17 4.38 5.40
N GLU A 41 -2.55 3.51 6.34
CA GLU A 41 -2.85 3.89 7.71
C GLU A 41 -1.62 4.50 8.38
N PHE A 42 -0.48 3.80 8.30
CA PHE A 42 0.80 4.28 8.79
C PHE A 42 1.16 5.65 8.21
N TYR A 43 1.05 5.83 6.89
CA TYR A 43 1.30 7.09 6.20
C TYR A 43 0.45 8.23 6.77
N ARG A 44 -0.84 7.99 7.05
CA ARG A 44 -1.72 9.02 7.60
C ARG A 44 -1.31 9.40 9.03
N GLU A 45 -1.06 8.43 9.90
CA GLU A 45 -0.76 8.65 11.32
C GLU A 45 0.65 9.23 11.54
N ALA A 46 1.61 8.85 10.69
CA ALA A 46 2.97 9.36 10.70
C ALA A 46 3.15 10.61 9.82
N LYS A 47 2.04 11.30 9.48
CA LYS A 47 2.00 12.57 8.74
C LYS A 47 2.83 12.53 7.46
N GLY A 48 2.65 11.49 6.66
CA GLY A 48 3.46 11.22 5.47
C GLY A 48 3.42 12.30 4.39
N GLN A 49 2.44 13.21 4.42
CA GLN A 49 2.40 14.39 3.56
C GLN A 49 3.50 15.41 3.90
N GLU A 50 4.03 15.39 5.12
CA GLU A 50 5.11 16.27 5.61
C GLU A 50 6.49 15.64 5.37
N TRP A 51 6.57 14.41 4.88
CA TRP A 51 7.86 13.75 4.66
C TRP A 51 8.60 14.38 3.48
N THR A 52 9.92 14.42 3.59
CA THR A 52 10.81 14.94 2.55
C THR A 52 10.72 14.13 1.26
N ASN A 53 10.49 12.82 1.35
CA ASN A 53 10.22 11.98 0.20
C ASN A 53 9.13 10.95 0.50
N SER A 54 7.92 11.23 0.00
CA SER A 54 6.78 10.32 0.04
C SER A 54 6.34 9.88 -1.35
N THR A 55 7.27 9.79 -2.31
CA THR A 55 6.94 9.48 -3.71
C THR A 55 6.18 8.15 -3.80
N GLY A 56 5.05 8.17 -4.51
CA GLY A 56 4.21 7.00 -4.76
C GLY A 56 3.27 6.61 -3.61
N TRP A 57 3.54 7.04 -2.38
CA TRP A 57 2.69 6.72 -1.22
C TRP A 57 1.24 7.15 -1.47
N VAL A 58 0.31 6.27 -1.06
CA VAL A 58 -1.14 6.41 -1.23
C VAL A 58 -1.62 6.67 -2.66
N GLY A 59 -0.81 6.37 -3.68
CA GLY A 59 -1.23 6.40 -5.07
C GLY A 59 -2.34 5.37 -5.34
N GLU A 60 -3.40 5.79 -6.04
CA GLU A 60 -4.60 4.98 -6.23
C GLU A 60 -4.33 3.67 -6.99
N PHE A 61 -3.44 3.67 -7.98
CA PHE A 61 -3.33 2.56 -8.94
C PHE A 61 -2.04 1.73 -8.84
N ASN A 62 -1.06 2.17 -8.04
CA ASN A 62 0.26 1.53 -7.99
C ASN A 62 0.37 0.56 -6.82
N SER A 63 1.23 -0.45 -6.96
CA SER A 63 1.60 -1.33 -5.85
C SER A 63 2.28 -0.57 -4.72
N HIS A 64 2.07 -1.02 -3.49
CA HIS A 64 2.80 -0.50 -2.35
C HIS A 64 4.30 -0.81 -2.43
N CYS A 65 4.68 -1.86 -3.15
CA CYS A 65 6.08 -2.21 -3.43
C CYS A 65 6.78 -1.20 -4.36
N GLU A 66 6.02 -0.31 -5.00
CA GLU A 66 6.57 0.80 -5.80
C GLU A 66 6.70 2.09 -4.98
N TRP A 67 6.22 2.11 -3.73
CA TRP A 67 6.30 3.30 -2.88
C TRP A 67 7.72 3.51 -2.40
N HIS A 68 8.16 4.76 -2.38
CA HIS A 68 9.52 5.07 -1.97
C HIS A 68 9.82 4.56 -0.56
N GLY A 69 10.87 3.76 -0.43
CA GLY A 69 11.31 3.19 0.84
C GLY A 69 10.59 1.90 1.24
N VAL A 70 9.67 1.37 0.43
CA VAL A 70 9.05 0.06 0.66
C VAL A 70 9.80 -0.99 -0.17
N GLU A 71 10.26 -2.05 0.50
CA GLU A 71 10.87 -3.21 -0.14
C GLU A 71 9.96 -4.43 0.08
N CYS A 72 9.62 -5.11 -1.02
CA CYS A 72 8.85 -6.35 -1.01
C CYS A 72 9.69 -7.54 -1.47
N ASN A 73 9.34 -8.74 -1.02
CA ASN A 73 9.88 -9.98 -1.56
C ASN A 73 9.23 -10.37 -2.91
N GLU A 74 9.63 -11.52 -3.45
CA GLU A 74 9.10 -12.06 -4.73
C GLU A 74 7.59 -12.39 -4.69
N GLU A 75 7.02 -12.57 -3.50
CA GLU A 75 5.58 -12.80 -3.29
C GLU A 75 4.79 -11.48 -3.15
N GLY A 76 5.47 -10.34 -3.18
CA GLY A 76 4.86 -9.02 -3.03
C GLY A 76 4.56 -8.64 -1.57
N LEU A 77 5.15 -9.34 -0.60
CA LEU A 77 5.02 -9.06 0.83
C LEU A 77 6.12 -8.10 1.29
N VAL A 78 5.79 -7.18 2.19
CA VAL A 78 6.73 -6.18 2.72
C VAL A 78 7.77 -6.86 3.59
N VAL A 79 9.05 -6.60 3.30
CA VAL A 79 10.17 -7.12 4.10
C VAL A 79 11.02 -6.02 4.73
N SER A 80 10.90 -4.78 4.24
CA SER A 80 11.64 -3.65 4.80
C SER A 80 10.95 -2.32 4.51
N LEU A 81 11.05 -1.41 5.48
CA LEU A 81 10.62 -0.03 5.37
C LEU A 81 11.78 0.90 5.70
N THR A 82 12.26 1.62 4.69
CA THR A 82 13.28 2.64 4.81
C THR A 82 12.64 4.01 4.78
N LEU A 83 12.55 4.63 5.96
CA LEU A 83 11.93 5.94 6.17
C LEU A 83 12.96 7.04 6.48
N GLY A 84 14.25 6.74 6.26
CA GLY A 84 15.38 7.55 6.69
C GLY A 84 15.46 8.92 6.02
N ASN A 85 15.90 9.92 6.81
CA ASN A 85 16.25 11.29 6.39
C ASN A 85 15.11 12.18 5.82
N GLY A 86 13.93 12.21 6.45
CA GLY A 86 12.85 13.03 5.89
C GLY A 86 11.77 13.63 6.77
N GLY A 87 11.88 13.68 8.10
CA GLY A 87 10.87 14.36 8.91
C GLY A 87 9.67 13.49 9.30
N LEU A 88 9.91 12.22 9.62
CA LEU A 88 8.95 11.40 10.37
C LEU A 88 8.46 12.18 11.59
N SER A 89 7.15 12.41 11.64
CA SER A 89 6.49 13.15 12.71
C SER A 89 5.15 12.49 13.01
N GLY A 90 4.46 12.90 14.07
CA GLY A 90 3.20 12.26 14.47
C GLY A 90 3.43 10.95 15.21
N ARG A 91 2.65 9.91 14.87
CA ARG A 91 2.61 8.64 15.61
C ARG A 91 2.94 7.46 14.71
N ILE A 92 3.78 6.57 15.21
CA ILE A 92 3.94 5.24 14.63
C ILE A 92 2.71 4.43 15.05
N SER A 93 1.92 4.01 14.07
CA SER A 93 0.73 3.18 14.29
C SER A 93 1.12 1.73 14.58
N ASP A 94 0.40 1.06 15.49
CA ASP A 94 0.56 -0.38 15.75
C ASP A 94 0.28 -1.24 14.51
N ALA A 95 -0.40 -0.67 13.50
CA ALA A 95 -0.58 -1.29 12.19
C ALA A 95 0.73 -1.76 11.56
N ILE A 96 1.85 -1.08 11.85
CA ILE A 96 3.18 -1.45 11.37
C ILE A 96 3.66 -2.79 11.91
N GLY A 97 3.20 -3.20 13.10
CA GLY A 97 3.56 -4.47 13.73
C GLY A 97 2.81 -5.68 13.16
N ASN A 98 1.85 -5.44 12.26
CA ASN A 98 1.07 -6.46 11.55
C ASN A 98 1.41 -6.56 10.06
N LEU A 99 2.51 -5.91 9.64
CA LEU A 99 3.15 -6.21 8.36
C LEU A 99 3.80 -7.59 8.44
#